data_AF-A0A2P5E9T9-F1
#
_entry.id   AF-A0A2P5E9T9-F1
#
_cell.length_a   1.000
_cell.length_b   1.000
_cell.length_c   1.000
_cell.angle_alpha   90.00
_cell.angle_beta   90.00
_cell.angle_gamma   90.00
#
_symmetry.space_group_name_H-M   'P 1'
#
loop_
_entity.id
_entity.type
_entity.pdbx_description
1 polymer ?
#
loop_
_entity_poly.entity_id
_entity_poly.type
_entity_poly.pdbx_seq_one_letter_code
_entity_poly.pdbx_strand_id
1 'polypeptide(L)'
;KTEGKVKALIIASVTGVGFGMLSAGYFIWRKSLRGKSKRISQENGGKEEDLELPLFDLSTISSATDNFSKMNKLGEGGFGPVYRVSISRARLLNIINSIRT
;
A
#
# COMPACT_ATOMS: atom_id res chain seq x y z
N LYS A 1 18.95 55.72 13.15
CA LYS A 1 19.50 54.80 12.10
C LYS A 1 19.66 53.35 12.59
N THR A 2 19.85 53.11 13.89
CA THR A 2 20.00 51.77 14.50
C THR A 2 18.68 51.02 14.68
N GLU A 3 17.58 51.71 14.97
CA GLU A 3 16.27 51.08 15.22
C GLU A 3 15.71 50.29 14.02
N GLY A 4 15.91 50.78 12.80
CA GLY A 4 15.48 50.07 11.59
C GLY A 4 16.20 48.73 11.41
N LYS A 5 17.47 48.64 11.84
CA LYS A 5 18.25 47.39 11.80
C LYS A 5 17.75 46.38 12.84
N VAL A 6 17.36 46.86 14.02
CA VAL A 6 16.82 46.01 15.10
C VAL A 6 15.46 45.44 14.72
N LYS A 7 14.55 46.26 14.15
CA LYS A 7 13.24 45.79 13.67
C LYS A 7 13.38 44.76 12.53
N ALA A 8 14.28 45.00 11.59
CA ALA A 8 14.56 44.05 10.51
C ALA A 8 15.11 42.70 11.00
N LEU A 9 15.96 42.72 12.03
CA LEU A 9 16.53 41.50 12.62
C LEU A 9 15.47 40.63 13.30
N ILE A 10 14.51 41.25 13.99
CA ILE A 10 13.41 40.53 14.67
C ILE A 10 12.45 39.90 13.64
N ILE A 11 12.14 40.61 12.54
CA ILE A 11 11.23 40.08 11.51
C ILE A 11 11.86 38.86 10.79
N ALA A 12 13.17 38.92 10.52
CA ALA A 12 13.90 37.83 9.87
C ALA A 12 13.97 36.55 10.73
N SER A 13 14.05 36.67 12.06
CA SER A 13 14.09 35.49 12.94
C SER A 13 12.74 34.79 13.05
N VAL A 14 11.64 35.55 13.15
CA VAL A 14 10.28 35.01 13.30
C VAL A 14 9.83 34.28 12.04
N THR A 15 10.19 34.78 10.87
CA THR A 15 9.88 34.11 9.59
C THR A 15 10.69 32.83 9.41
N GLY A 16 11.99 32.84 9.71
CA GLY A 16 12.87 31.69 9.49
C GLY A 16 12.38 30.39 10.15
N VAL A 17 11.90 30.47 11.39
CA VAL A 17 11.44 29.27 12.14
C VAL A 17 10.13 28.72 11.54
N GLY A 18 9.18 29.59 11.21
CA GLY A 18 7.90 29.18 10.60
C GLY A 18 8.09 28.57 9.21
N PHE A 19 8.94 29.18 8.37
CA PHE A 19 9.26 28.65 7.04
C PHE A 19 10.00 27.30 7.12
N GLY A 20 10.88 27.11 8.10
CA GLY A 20 11.54 25.83 8.34
C GLY A 20 10.56 24.70 8.67
N MET A 21 9.57 24.98 9.54
CA MET A 21 8.59 23.98 9.97
C MET A 21 7.60 23.60 8.85
N LEU A 22 7.13 24.59 8.09
CA LEU A 22 6.25 24.37 6.93
C LEU A 22 6.97 23.64 5.79
N SER A 23 8.23 23.99 5.51
CA SER A 23 9.01 23.35 4.44
C SER A 23 9.35 21.89 4.76
N ALA A 24 9.72 21.57 6.00
CA ALA A 24 9.96 20.19 6.43
C ALA A 24 8.70 19.32 6.32
N GLY A 25 7.55 19.82 6.81
CA GLY A 25 6.26 19.14 6.67
C GLY A 25 5.86 18.91 5.20
N TYR A 26 6.03 19.94 4.36
CA TYR A 26 5.79 19.83 2.92
C TYR A 26 6.72 18.82 2.24
N PHE A 27 8.00 18.75 2.61
CA PHE A 27 8.97 17.83 2.01
C PHE A 27 8.63 16.37 2.34
N ILE A 28 8.22 16.10 3.59
CA ILE A 28 7.74 14.77 4.03
C ILE A 28 6.47 14.39 3.26
N TRP A 29 5.49 15.29 3.18
CA TRP A 29 4.24 15.06 2.44
C TRP A 29 4.48 14.84 0.94
N ARG A 30 5.36 15.65 0.31
CA ARG A 30 5.73 15.54 -1.10
C ARG A 30 6.39 14.19 -1.43
N LYS A 31 7.19 13.65 -0.51
CA LYS A 31 7.81 12.32 -0.69
C LYS A 31 6.79 11.19 -0.52
N SER A 32 5.81 11.36 0.37
CA SER A 32 4.74 10.38 0.62
C SER A 32 3.79 10.23 -0.58
N LEU A 33 3.54 11.31 -1.33
CA LEU A 33 2.66 11.30 -2.50
C LEU A 33 3.26 10.63 -3.76
N ARG A 34 4.59 10.49 -3.84
CA ARG A 34 5.25 9.85 -4.99
C ARG A 34 5.29 8.32 -4.92
N GLY A 35 4.91 7.72 -3.78
CA GLY A 35 5.03 6.28 -3.54
C GLY A 35 3.73 5.48 -3.65
N LYS A 36 2.59 6.09 -3.98
CA LYS A 36 1.28 5.44 -3.80
C LYS A 36 0.35 5.43 -5.01
N SER A 37 0.91 5.47 -6.23
CA SER A 37 0.11 5.41 -7.46
C SER A 37 0.83 4.71 -8.61
N LYS A 38 0.97 3.38 -8.53
CA LYS A 38 1.01 2.52 -9.74
C LYS A 38 0.79 1.03 -9.44
N ARG A 39 -0.23 0.71 -8.64
CA ARG A 39 -0.73 -0.67 -8.53
C ARG A 39 -2.24 -0.60 -8.52
N ILE A 40 -2.84 -0.59 -9.70
CA ILE A 40 -4.13 -1.22 -10.07
C ILE A 40 -4.41 -0.86 -11.55
N SER A 41 -4.82 -1.87 -12.31
CA SER A 41 -5.13 -1.94 -13.75
C SER A 41 -3.90 -2.17 -14.66
N GLN A 42 -3.47 -3.42 -14.86
CA GLN A 42 -4.03 -4.46 -15.75
C GLN A 42 -3.87 -4.10 -17.24
N GLU A 43 -2.77 -4.56 -17.84
CA GLU A 43 -2.71 -4.97 -19.24
C GLU A 43 -1.71 -6.12 -19.34
N ASN A 44 -2.21 -7.27 -19.80
CA ASN A 44 -1.46 -8.47 -20.10
C ASN A 44 -0.50 -8.21 -21.26
N GLY A 45 0.78 -8.53 -21.12
CA GLY A 45 1.68 -8.51 -22.27
C GLY A 45 3.17 -8.42 -21.93
N GLY A 46 3.70 -9.39 -21.20
CA GLY A 46 5.14 -9.52 -20.99
C GLY A 46 5.51 -10.98 -20.86
N LYS A 47 5.86 -11.62 -21.98
CA LYS A 47 6.53 -12.92 -21.99
C LYS A 47 7.97 -12.68 -21.55
N GLU A 48 8.28 -13.01 -20.30
CA GLU A 48 9.62 -13.35 -19.85
C GLU A 48 9.48 -14.63 -19.01
N GLU A 49 10.20 -15.65 -19.41
CA GLU A 49 10.17 -16.99 -18.84
C GLU A 49 10.82 -16.99 -17.44
N ASP A 50 10.07 -16.68 -16.37
CA ASP A 50 10.56 -16.82 -14.99
C ASP A 50 9.40 -16.86 -13.97
N LEU A 51 9.30 -17.98 -13.25
CA LEU A 51 8.26 -18.32 -12.25
C LEU A 51 6.80 -18.25 -12.74
N GLU A 52 6.29 -19.37 -13.27
CA GLU A 52 4.85 -19.61 -13.48
C GLU A 52 4.14 -19.70 -12.11
N LEU A 53 3.93 -18.56 -11.45
CA LEU A 53 3.06 -18.48 -10.30
C LEU A 53 1.61 -18.55 -10.80
N PRO A 54 0.79 -19.49 -10.30
CA PRO A 54 -0.62 -19.55 -10.64
C PRO A 54 -1.29 -18.22 -10.30
N LEU A 55 -1.80 -17.54 -11.33
CA LEU A 55 -2.55 -16.30 -11.16
C LEU A 55 -4.01 -16.64 -10.84
N PHE A 56 -4.50 -16.18 -9.69
CA PHE A 56 -5.89 -16.34 -9.28
C PHE A 56 -6.63 -15.02 -9.36
N ASP A 57 -7.83 -15.05 -9.94
CA ASP A 57 -8.75 -13.94 -9.85
C ASP A 57 -9.14 -13.67 -8.40
N LEU A 58 -9.32 -12.39 -8.06
CA LEU A 58 -9.77 -11.98 -6.73
C LEU A 58 -11.14 -12.58 -6.36
N SER A 59 -12.00 -12.83 -7.35
CA SER A 59 -13.29 -13.52 -7.16
C SER A 59 -13.11 -14.96 -6.67
N THR A 60 -12.09 -15.66 -7.19
CA THR A 60 -11.74 -17.01 -6.75
C THR A 60 -11.24 -16.98 -5.31
N ILE A 61 -10.37 -16.02 -4.97
CA ILE A 61 -9.82 -15.87 -3.61
C ILE A 61 -10.92 -15.48 -2.60
N SER A 62 -11.78 -14.51 -2.95
CA SER A 62 -12.86 -14.09 -2.07
C SER A 62 -13.84 -15.24 -1.85
N SER A 63 -14.23 -15.95 -2.91
CA SER A 63 -15.14 -17.10 -2.76
C SER A 63 -14.48 -18.26 -2.00
N ALA A 64 -13.15 -18.43 -2.10
CA ALA A 64 -12.40 -19.43 -1.35
C ALA A 64 -12.34 -19.14 0.16
N THR A 65 -12.35 -17.87 0.54
CA THR A 65 -12.25 -17.42 1.94
C THR A 65 -13.61 -17.07 2.57
N ASP A 66 -14.71 -17.38 1.87
CA ASP A 66 -16.07 -16.94 2.23
C ASP A 66 -16.13 -15.40 2.38
N ASN A 67 -15.73 -14.71 1.32
CA ASN A 67 -15.61 -13.26 1.23
C ASN A 67 -14.80 -12.63 2.38
N PHE A 68 -13.65 -13.23 2.71
CA PHE A 68 -12.82 -12.81 3.84
C PHE A 68 -13.59 -12.78 5.18
N SER A 69 -14.48 -13.75 5.38
CA SER A 69 -15.26 -13.89 6.61
C SER A 69 -14.35 -13.92 7.84
N LYS A 70 -14.75 -13.20 8.90
CA LYS A 70 -14.02 -13.19 10.18
C LYS A 70 -13.88 -14.58 10.79
N MET A 71 -14.83 -15.48 10.51
CA MET A 71 -14.79 -16.88 10.97
C MET A 71 -13.63 -17.67 10.35
N ASN A 72 -13.09 -17.21 9.23
CA ASN A 72 -11.95 -17.80 8.55
C ASN A 72 -10.64 -17.06 8.83
N LYS A 73 -10.65 -15.98 9.63
CA LYS A 73 -9.43 -15.27 9.98
C LYS A 73 -8.58 -16.12 10.93
N LEU A 74 -7.33 -16.34 10.55
CA LEU A 74 -6.31 -17.03 11.34
C LEU A 74 -5.57 -16.07 12.27
N GLY A 75 -5.37 -14.82 11.84
CA GLY A 75 -4.68 -13.80 12.61
C GLY A 75 -4.44 -12.53 11.81
N GLU A 76 -3.79 -11.55 12.42
CA GLU A 76 -3.33 -10.32 11.78
C GLU A 76 -2.00 -9.87 12.40
N GLY A 77 -1.03 -9.54 11.55
CA GLY A 77 0.30 -9.09 11.96
C GLY A 77 0.87 -8.06 11.00
N GLY A 78 2.20 -7.87 11.00
CA GLY A 78 2.86 -6.90 10.11
C GLY A 78 2.68 -7.14 8.61
N PHE A 79 2.21 -8.34 8.24
CA PHE A 79 1.86 -8.71 6.86
C PHE A 79 0.39 -8.48 6.51
N GLY A 80 -0.44 -8.03 7.47
CA GLY A 80 -1.88 -7.89 7.34
C GLY A 80 -2.67 -9.11 7.84
N PRO A 81 -3.98 -9.17 7.54
CA PRO A 81 -4.87 -10.24 7.97
C PRO A 81 -4.68 -11.52 7.13
N VAL A 82 -4.62 -12.66 7.81
CA VAL A 82 -4.46 -13.99 7.21
C VAL A 82 -5.77 -14.77 7.36
N TYR A 83 -6.26 -15.36 6.27
CA TYR A 83 -7.51 -16.13 6.23
C TYR A 83 -7.26 -17.56 5.74
N ARG A 84 -8.00 -18.53 6.30
CA ARG A 84 -8.07 -19.90 5.78
C ARG A 84 -9.09 -20.02 4.66
N VAL A 85 -8.89 -21.00 3.79
CA VAL A 85 -9.86 -21.39 2.77
C VAL A 85 -10.97 -22.24 3.42
N SER A 86 -12.23 -21.87 3.17
CA SER A 86 -13.42 -22.59 3.63
C SER A 86 -14.29 -22.93 2.43
N ILE A 87 -13.92 -23.99 1.70
CA ILE A 87 -14.68 -24.45 0.53
C ILE A 87 -14.93 -25.95 0.55
N SER A 88 -15.99 -26.36 -0.14
CA SER A 88 -16.35 -27.78 -0.30
C SER A 88 -15.26 -28.57 -1.03
N ARG A 89 -15.21 -29.90 -0.81
CA ARG A 89 -14.20 -30.80 -1.43
C ARG A 89 -14.11 -30.64 -2.95
N ALA A 90 -15.24 -30.51 -3.65
CA ALA A 90 -15.26 -30.31 -5.09
C ALA A 90 -14.51 -29.05 -5.53
N ARG A 91 -14.63 -27.97 -4.75
CA ARG A 91 -13.99 -26.68 -5.05
C ARG A 91 -12.52 -26.65 -4.64
N LEU A 92 -12.16 -27.36 -3.56
CA LEU A 92 -10.75 -27.61 -3.19
C LEU A 92 -10.00 -28.29 -4.33
N LEU A 93 -10.59 -29.32 -4.95
CA LEU A 93 -9.95 -30.02 -6.07
C LEU A 93 -9.72 -29.10 -7.27
N ASN A 94 -10.67 -28.22 -7.59
CA ASN A 94 -10.51 -27.25 -8.67
C ASN A 94 -9.35 -26.27 -8.41
N ILE A 95 -9.20 -25.76 -7.19
CA ILE A 95 -8.09 -24.87 -6.83
C ILE A 95 -6.76 -25.62 -6.84
N ILE A 96 -6.71 -26.84 -6.26
CA ILE A 96 -5.50 -27.66 -6.24
C ILE A 96 -5.05 -28.02 -7.65
N ASN A 97 -5.98 -28.37 -8.54
CA ASN A 97 -5.67 -28.65 -9.93
C ASN A 97 -5.16 -27.40 -10.65
N SER A 98 -5.74 -26.23 -10.37
CA SER A 98 -5.28 -24.94 -10.90
C SER A 98 -3.90 -24.48 -10.37
N ILE A 99 -3.38 -25.07 -9.30
CA ILE A 99 -2.01 -24.83 -8.81
C ILE A 99 -1.01 -25.79 -9.49
N ARG A 100 -1.49 -26.96 -9.93
CA ARG A 100 -0.64 -28.04 -10.47
C ARG A 100 -0.44 -27.93 -11.98
N THR A 101 -1.39 -27.37 -12.70
CA THR A 101 -1.31 -27.04 -14.14
C THR A 101 -0.84 -25.63 -14.33
#